data_AF-A0A7Y9X465-F1
#
_entry.id   AF-A0A7Y9X465-F1
#
_cell.length_a   1.000
_cell.length_b   1.000
_cell.length_c   1.000
_cell.angle_alpha   90.00
_cell.angle_beta   90.00
_cell.angle_gamma   90.00
#
_symmetry.space_group_name_H-M   'P 1'
#
loop_
_entity.id
_entity.type
_entity.pdbx_description
1 polymer ?
#
loop_
_entity_poly.entity_id
_entity_poly.type
_entity_poly.pdbx_seq_one_letter_code
_entity_poly.pdbx_strand_id
1 'polypeptide(L)'
;MVLSRGWAVFLVGVGIWTWVIWPRFAVAIWQDPRSWASGTVADGAATSFLWVHALLIAASLAIGTTVGVLGIRAWFAARRRQAA
;
A
#
# COMPACT_ATOMS: atom_id res chain seq x y z
N MET A 1 -1.44 -4.73 26.27
CA MET A 1 -1.86 -3.31 26.18
C MET A 1 -2.59 -3.13 24.85
N VAL A 2 -3.70 -2.40 24.82
CA VAL A 2 -4.41 -2.13 23.56
C VAL A 2 -4.05 -0.72 23.10
N LEU A 3 -3.82 -0.57 21.79
CA LEU A 3 -3.40 0.68 21.16
C LEU A 3 -4.34 1.85 21.50
N SER A 4 -3.77 3.05 21.73
CA SER A 4 -4.56 4.25 22.02
C SER A 4 -5.39 4.68 20.80
N ARG A 5 -6.42 5.48 21.04
CA ARG A 5 -7.32 5.95 19.97
C ARG A 5 -6.59 6.77 18.90
N GLY A 6 -5.61 7.60 19.30
CA GLY A 6 -4.78 8.37 18.38
C GLY A 6 -3.92 7.48 17.48
N TRP A 7 -3.28 6.47 18.06
CA TRP A 7 -2.49 5.50 17.31
C TRP A 7 -3.35 4.65 16.36
N ALA A 8 -4.58 4.30 16.73
CA ALA A 8 -5.49 3.60 15.83
C ALA A 8 -5.81 4.43 14.57
N VAL A 9 -6.11 5.72 14.72
CA VAL A 9 -6.33 6.65 13.59
C VAL A 9 -5.07 6.79 12.75
N PHE A 10 -3.90 6.91 13.39
CA PHE A 10 -2.63 6.98 12.70
C PHE A 10 -2.42 5.77 11.77
N LEU A 11 -2.65 4.54 12.26
CA LEU A 11 -2.52 3.33 11.45
C LEU A 11 -3.50 3.30 10.26
N VAL A 12 -4.74 3.76 10.46
CA VAL A 12 -5.70 3.91 9.35
C VAL A 12 -5.19 4.93 8.32
N GLY A 13 -4.71 6.08 8.79
CA GLY A 13 -4.13 7.12 7.93
C GLY A 13 -2.93 6.62 7.13
N VAL A 14 -2.05 5.82 7.73
CA VAL A 14 -0.93 5.16 7.03
C VAL A 14 -1.45 4.22 5.94
N GLY A 15 -2.44 3.37 6.24
CA GLY A 15 -3.03 2.48 5.23
C GLY A 15 -3.63 3.24 4.05
N ILE A 16 -4.37 4.34 4.32
CA ILE A 16 -4.92 5.21 3.27
C ILE A 16 -3.79 5.85 2.45
N TRP A 17 -2.77 6.39 3.11
CA TRP A 17 -1.62 6.99 2.45
C TRP A 17 -0.91 6.00 1.51
N THR A 18 -0.71 4.76 1.94
CA THR A 18 -0.18 3.68 1.09
C THR A 18 -1.01 3.54 -0.19
N TRP A 19 -2.33 3.45 -0.07
CA TRP A 19 -3.24 3.31 -1.23
C TRP A 19 -3.32 4.54 -2.12
N VAL A 20 -2.97 5.74 -1.62
CA VAL A 20 -2.91 6.95 -2.45
C VAL A 20 -1.63 6.98 -3.30
N ILE A 21 -0.51 6.53 -2.75
CA ILE A 21 0.81 6.65 -3.40
C ILE A 21 1.07 5.50 -4.37
N TRP A 22 0.89 4.26 -3.92
CA TRP A 22 1.40 3.09 -4.65
C TRP A 22 0.69 2.80 -5.98
N PRO A 23 -0.64 2.96 -6.13
CA PRO A 23 -1.29 2.80 -7.43
C PRO A 23 -0.82 3.82 -8.47
N ARG A 24 -0.59 5.08 -8.06
CA ARG A 24 -0.02 6.08 -8.98
C ARG A 24 1.41 5.75 -9.37
N PHE A 25 2.20 5.23 -8.41
CA PHE A 25 3.55 4.76 -8.71
C PHE A 25 3.55 3.54 -9.64
N ALA A 26 2.59 2.62 -9.49
CA ALA A 26 2.42 1.49 -10.40
C ALA A 26 2.16 1.95 -11.84
N VAL A 27 1.31 2.96 -12.03
CA VAL A 27 1.09 3.59 -13.35
C VAL A 27 2.38 4.22 -13.87
N ALA A 28 3.13 4.92 -13.04
CA ALA A 28 4.39 5.53 -13.44
C ALA A 28 5.42 4.47 -13.91
N ILE A 29 5.54 3.36 -13.19
CA ILE A 29 6.43 2.24 -13.57
C ILE A 29 5.95 1.59 -14.87
N TRP A 30 4.65 1.36 -15.03
CA TRP A 30 4.11 0.79 -16.27
C TRP A 30 4.42 1.66 -17.50
N GLN A 31 4.34 2.98 -17.34
CA GLN A 31 4.60 3.97 -18.40
C GLN A 31 6.10 4.27 -18.61
N ASP A 32 7.00 3.69 -17.80
CA ASP A 32 8.44 3.89 -17.95
C ASP A 32 8.99 3.01 -19.10
N PRO A 33 9.67 3.58 -20.11
CA PRO A 33 10.31 2.81 -21.19
C PRO A 33 11.20 1.66 -20.71
N ARG A 34 11.86 1.81 -19.54
CA ARG A 34 12.76 0.78 -18.98
C ARG A 34 12.01 -0.48 -18.54
N SER A 35 10.69 -0.41 -18.39
CA SER A 35 9.84 -1.56 -18.06
C SER A 35 9.70 -2.55 -19.22
N TRP A 36 10.06 -2.14 -20.44
CA TRP A 36 9.78 -2.85 -21.68
C TRP A 36 11.05 -3.06 -22.50
N ALA A 37 11.27 -4.28 -22.97
CA ALA A 37 12.52 -4.64 -23.66
C ALA A 37 12.73 -3.85 -24.97
N SER A 38 11.66 -3.44 -25.65
CA SER A 38 11.76 -2.60 -26.86
C SER A 38 11.91 -1.11 -26.56
N GLY A 39 11.78 -0.69 -25.30
CA GLY A 39 11.73 0.72 -24.91
C GLY A 39 10.41 1.43 -25.26
N THR A 40 9.44 0.74 -25.86
CA THR A 40 8.09 1.27 -26.12
C THR A 40 7.11 0.71 -25.09
N VAL A 41 6.25 1.57 -24.55
CA VAL A 41 5.31 1.17 -23.49
C VAL A 41 4.39 0.05 -23.97
N ALA A 42 4.30 -1.01 -23.16
CA ALA A 42 3.50 -2.21 -23.40
C ALA A 42 3.87 -2.99 -24.68
N ASP A 43 5.11 -2.85 -25.16
CA ASP A 43 5.66 -3.59 -26.28
C ASP A 43 6.89 -4.42 -25.89
N GLY A 44 7.02 -5.60 -26.46
CA GLY A 44 8.05 -6.57 -26.09
C GLY A 44 7.91 -7.14 -24.66
N ALA A 45 8.96 -7.82 -24.20
CA ALA A 45 8.95 -8.50 -22.90
C ALA A 45 9.10 -7.50 -21.73
N ALA A 46 8.40 -7.79 -20.63
CA ALA A 46 8.61 -7.12 -19.35
C ALA A 46 10.03 -7.34 -18.82
N THR A 47 10.71 -6.27 -18.44
CA THR A 47 12.07 -6.34 -17.89
C THR A 47 12.07 -6.67 -16.40
N SER A 48 13.25 -6.96 -15.84
CA SER A 48 13.43 -7.10 -14.40
C SER A 48 13.07 -5.83 -13.63
N PHE A 49 13.23 -4.65 -14.25
CA PHE A 49 12.82 -3.37 -13.67
C PHE A 49 11.32 -3.36 -13.38
N LEU A 50 10.47 -3.78 -14.32
CA LEU A 50 9.03 -3.87 -14.11
C LEU A 50 8.68 -4.89 -13.01
N TRP A 51 9.27 -6.08 -13.07
CA TRP A 51 8.96 -7.17 -12.13
C TRP A 51 9.34 -6.86 -10.69
N VAL A 52 10.53 -6.30 -10.46
CA VAL A 52 10.98 -5.92 -9.11
C VAL A 52 10.05 -4.87 -8.53
N HIS A 53 9.69 -3.84 -9.30
CA HIS A 53 8.79 -2.81 -8.81
C HIS A 53 7.37 -3.35 -8.60
N ALA A 54 6.85 -4.18 -9.49
CA ALA A 54 5.55 -4.82 -9.31
C ALA A 54 5.49 -5.62 -8.00
N LEU A 55 6.53 -6.40 -7.69
CA LEU A 55 6.65 -7.12 -6.43
C LEU A 55 6.67 -6.17 -5.22
N LEU A 56 7.49 -5.11 -5.27
CA LEU A 56 7.60 -4.13 -4.18
C LEU A 56 6.30 -3.36 -3.96
N ILE A 57 5.60 -2.97 -5.03
CA ILE A 57 4.29 -2.32 -4.99
C ILE A 57 3.29 -3.27 -4.32
N ALA A 58 3.19 -4.52 -4.78
CA ALA A 58 2.24 -5.49 -4.24
C ALA A 58 2.48 -5.78 -2.76
N ALA A 59 3.74 -6.01 -2.38
CA ALA A 59 4.13 -6.20 -0.98
C ALA A 59 3.78 -4.99 -0.13
N SER A 60 4.07 -3.77 -0.61
CA SER A 60 3.77 -2.53 0.10
C SER A 60 2.27 -2.30 0.28
N LEU A 61 1.47 -2.58 -0.76
CA LEU A 61 0.01 -2.52 -0.68
C LEU A 61 -0.55 -3.54 0.31
N ALA A 62 -0.03 -4.77 0.33
CA ALA A 62 -0.44 -5.80 1.29
C ALA A 62 -0.12 -5.39 2.73
N ILE A 63 1.09 -4.87 2.98
CA ILE A 63 1.51 -4.37 4.28
C ILE A 63 0.64 -3.19 4.71
N GLY A 64 0.47 -2.17 3.88
CA GLY A 64 -0.34 -0.99 4.22
C GLY A 64 -1.81 -1.32 4.42
N THR A 65 -2.37 -2.28 3.66
CA THR A 65 -3.72 -2.79 3.89
C THR A 65 -3.83 -3.47 5.25
N THR A 66 -2.86 -4.32 5.60
CA THR A 66 -2.82 -4.99 6.90
C THR A 66 -2.75 -3.97 8.03
N VAL A 67 -1.88 -2.97 7.91
CA VAL A 67 -1.74 -1.86 8.86
C VAL A 67 -3.07 -1.09 9.02
N GLY A 68 -3.72 -0.73 7.91
CA GLY A 68 -5.01 -0.04 7.93
C GLY A 68 -6.11 -0.87 8.61
N VAL A 69 -6.20 -2.17 8.29
CA VAL A 69 -7.15 -3.10 8.92
C VAL A 69 -6.90 -3.22 10.42
N LEU A 70 -5.64 -3.33 10.85
CA LEU A 70 -5.28 -3.34 12.27
C LEU A 70 -5.66 -2.03 12.97
N GLY A 71 -5.48 -0.88 12.31
CA GLY A 71 -5.94 0.42 12.79
C GLY A 71 -7.46 0.46 13.01
N ILE A 72 -8.25 -0.01 12.04
CA ILE A 72 -9.71 -0.10 12.14
C ILE A 72 -10.12 -1.01 13.31
N ARG A 73 -9.50 -2.18 13.43
CA ARG A 73 -9.78 -3.13 14.52
C ARG A 73 -9.44 -2.54 15.88
N ALA A 74 -8.30 -1.85 16.00
CA ALA A 74 -7.89 -1.18 17.23
C ALA A 74 -8.85 -0.05 17.61
N TRP A 75 -9.34 0.73 16.64
CA TRP A 75 -10.33 1.79 16.86
C TRP A 75 -11.64 1.23 17.45
N PHE A 76 -12.19 0.16 16.88
CA PHE A 76 -13.39 -0.48 17.41
C PHE A 76 -13.16 -1.10 18.80
N ALA A 77 -11.99 -1.69 19.05
CA ALA A 77 -11.65 -2.24 20.37
C ALA A 77 -11.46 -1.15 21.44
N ALA A 78 -10.98 0.04 21.07
CA ALA A 78 -10.89 1.18 21.98
C ALA A 78 -12.28 1.74 22.31
N ARG A 79 -13.18 1.85 21.32
CA ARG A 79 -14.56 2.32 21.54
C ARG A 79 -15.35 1.42 22.50
N ARG A 80 -15.26 0.10 22.34
CA ARG A 80 -15.97 -0.86 23.23
C ARG A 80 -15.56 -0.74 24.69
N ARG A 81 -14.28 -0.47 24.97
CA ARG A 81 -13.78 -0.26 26.34
C ARG A 81 -14.13 1.10 26.93
N GLN A 82 -14.49 2.09 26.12
CA GLN A 82 -15.01 3.37 26.63
C GLN A 82 -16.49 3.29 27.00
N ALA A 83 -17.21 2.31 26.44
CA ALA A 83 -18.65 2.12 26.66
C ALA A 83 -18.99 1.09 27.75
N ALA A 84 -18.00 0.31 28.20
CA ALA A 84 -18.09 -0.63 29.31
C ALA A 84 -17.50 0.01 30.58
#